data_AF-A0A800JQ29-F1
#
_entry.id   AF-A0A800JQ29-F1
#
_cell.length_a   1.000
_cell.length_b   1.000
_cell.length_c   1.000
_cell.angle_alpha   90.00
_cell.angle_beta   90.00
_cell.angle_gamma   90.00
#
_symmetry.space_group_name_H-M   'P 1'
#
loop_
_entity.id
_entity.type
_entity.pdbx_description
1 polymer ?
#
loop_
_entity_poly.entity_id
_entity_poly.type
_entity_poly.pdbx_seq_one_letter_code
_entity_poly.pdbx_strand_id
1 'polypeptide(L)'
;MVSDQQISALNKRKDNLFKFLNIKQKQLQLQEKEKQTYDADFWNNSDKAQQTLKQINKLKFWVNTYNTVVNELDELKILLEFFNENEATEQELENQNNKVLAAIEDLEFKNMLSAQEDELPAILTINPGAGGTESQDWAEMIMRMYLMWGEKNGYKVKELDLQKAEPAGIKSVTLEFDG
;
A
#
# COMPACT_ATOMS: atom_id res chain seq x y z
N MET A 1 0.44 -29.62 -3.58
CA MET A 1 -0.96 -29.66 -3.09
C MET A 1 -1.16 -28.77 -1.90
N VAL A 2 -2.09 -27.83 -2.05
CA VAL A 2 -2.65 -27.05 -0.93
C VAL A 2 -3.31 -28.02 0.04
N SER A 3 -2.90 -27.99 1.31
CA SER A 3 -3.43 -28.89 2.34
C SER A 3 -4.10 -28.12 3.48
N ASP A 4 -4.96 -28.80 4.24
CA ASP A 4 -5.58 -28.22 5.44
C ASP A 4 -4.55 -27.65 6.44
N GLN A 5 -3.36 -28.27 6.51
CA GLN A 5 -2.26 -27.76 7.33
C GLN A 5 -1.74 -26.41 6.84
N GLN A 6 -1.63 -26.21 5.53
CA GLN A 6 -1.23 -24.93 4.96
C GLN A 6 -2.29 -23.85 5.20
N ILE A 7 -3.57 -24.16 4.98
CA ILE A 7 -4.67 -23.23 5.28
C ILE A 7 -4.70 -22.86 6.77
N SER A 8 -4.42 -23.82 7.66
CA SER A 8 -4.29 -23.55 9.10
C SER A 8 -3.14 -22.59 9.40
N ALA A 9 -1.99 -22.75 8.74
CA ALA A 9 -0.85 -21.85 8.90
C ALA A 9 -1.15 -20.43 8.40
N LEU A 10 -1.83 -20.29 7.25
CA LEU A 10 -2.24 -18.99 6.71
C LEU A 10 -3.27 -18.30 7.62
N ASN A 11 -4.22 -19.05 8.19
CA ASN A 11 -5.14 -18.51 9.19
C ASN A 11 -4.42 -17.99 10.44
N LYS A 12 -3.40 -18.71 10.94
CA LYS A 12 -2.58 -18.23 12.05
C LYS A 12 -1.85 -16.92 11.72
N ARG A 13 -1.29 -16.80 10.50
CA ARG A 13 -0.66 -15.54 10.05
C ARG A 13 -1.68 -14.39 10.02
N LYS A 14 -2.84 -14.62 9.40
CA LYS A 14 -3.96 -13.67 9.39
C LYS A 14 -4.40 -13.25 10.80
N ASP A 15 -4.53 -14.18 11.73
CA ASP A 15 -4.95 -13.88 13.11
C ASP A 15 -3.88 -13.11 13.90
N ASN A 16 -2.60 -13.39 13.64
CA ASN A 16 -1.49 -12.61 14.21
C ASN A 16 -1.52 -11.18 13.66
N LEU A 17 -1.68 -11.00 12.35
CA LEU A 17 -1.80 -9.69 11.72
C LEU A 17 -2.99 -8.90 12.26
N PHE A 18 -4.13 -9.54 12.47
CA PHE A 18 -5.31 -8.91 13.08
C PHE A 18 -5.00 -8.27 14.44
N LYS A 19 -4.23 -8.99 15.28
CA LYS A 19 -3.80 -8.53 16.60
C LYS A 19 -2.75 -7.44 16.51
N PHE A 20 -1.67 -7.66 15.76
CA PHE A 20 -0.57 -6.70 15.65
C PHE A 20 -1.02 -5.37 15.04
N LEU A 21 -1.87 -5.42 14.01
CA LEU A 21 -2.41 -4.22 13.37
C LEU A 21 -3.58 -3.58 14.13
N ASN A 22 -4.02 -4.16 15.25
CA ASN A 22 -5.18 -3.70 16.04
C ASN A 22 -6.42 -3.44 15.17
N ILE A 23 -6.71 -4.32 14.20
CA ILE A 23 -7.78 -4.13 13.21
C ILE A 23 -9.14 -3.88 13.87
N LYS A 24 -9.44 -4.58 14.97
CA LYS A 24 -10.67 -4.37 15.75
C LYS A 24 -10.83 -2.92 16.21
N GLN A 25 -9.76 -2.30 16.73
CA GLN A 25 -9.80 -0.91 17.17
C GLN A 25 -9.96 0.04 15.98
N LYS A 26 -9.25 -0.22 14.88
CA LYS A 26 -9.35 0.56 13.64
C LYS A 26 -10.76 0.53 13.05
N GLN A 27 -11.43 -0.62 13.08
CA GLN A 27 -12.84 -0.76 12.65
C GLN A 27 -13.79 0.08 13.51
N LEU A 28 -13.63 0.06 14.83
CA LEU A 28 -14.44 0.87 15.74
C LEU A 28 -14.22 2.37 15.52
N GLN A 29 -12.95 2.79 15.42
CA GLN A 29 -12.59 4.19 15.13
C GLN A 29 -13.12 4.65 13.77
N LEU A 30 -13.08 3.78 12.76
CA LEU A 30 -13.61 4.06 11.44
C LEU A 30 -15.11 4.34 11.51
N GLN A 31 -15.87 3.45 12.16
CA GLN A 31 -17.31 3.62 12.33
C GLN A 31 -17.66 4.90 13.11
N GLU A 32 -16.89 5.22 14.15
CA GLU A 32 -17.09 6.45 14.93
C GLU A 32 -16.85 7.70 14.07
N LYS A 33 -15.74 7.74 13.32
CA LYS A 33 -15.40 8.89 12.47
C LYS A 33 -16.35 9.03 11.28
N GLU A 34 -16.78 7.94 10.67
CA GLU A 34 -17.81 7.99 9.62
C GLU A 34 -19.13 8.55 10.17
N LYS A 35 -19.51 8.20 11.40
CA LYS A 35 -20.70 8.80 12.03
C LYS A 35 -20.59 10.32 12.20
N GLN A 36 -19.39 10.84 12.49
CA GLN A 36 -19.16 12.28 12.59
C GLN A 36 -19.43 13.00 11.27
N THR A 37 -19.21 12.34 10.12
CA THR A 37 -19.46 12.96 8.80
C THR A 37 -20.95 13.15 8.48
N TYR A 38 -21.85 12.49 9.23
CA TYR A 38 -23.29 12.64 9.07
C TYR A 38 -23.85 13.85 9.84
N ASP A 39 -23.06 14.48 10.70
CA ASP A 39 -23.45 15.71 11.38
C ASP A 39 -23.53 16.88 10.38
N ALA A 40 -24.61 17.66 10.46
CA ALA A 40 -24.82 18.80 9.58
C ALA A 40 -23.74 19.87 9.79
N ASP A 41 -23.21 20.00 11.01
CA ASP A 41 -22.19 20.99 11.34
C ASP A 41 -20.77 20.57 10.94
N PHE A 42 -20.57 19.31 10.56
CA PHE A 42 -19.25 18.80 10.17
C PHE A 42 -18.63 19.57 9.00
N TRP A 43 -19.45 19.93 8.01
CA TRP A 43 -19.02 20.63 6.80
C TRP A 43 -18.83 22.14 7.01
N ASN A 44 -19.20 22.69 8.17
CA ASN A 44 -19.01 24.11 8.48
C ASN A 44 -17.54 24.49 8.67
N ASN A 45 -16.67 23.52 8.96
CA ASN A 45 -15.23 23.73 9.08
C ASN A 45 -14.46 22.83 8.11
N SER A 46 -14.13 23.37 6.95
CA SER A 46 -13.44 22.66 5.86
C SER A 46 -12.12 22.03 6.30
N ASP A 47 -11.32 22.71 7.12
CA ASP A 47 -10.01 22.21 7.56
C ASP A 47 -10.15 20.98 8.47
N LYS A 48 -11.08 21.04 9.45
CA LYS A 48 -11.37 19.90 10.34
C LYS A 48 -12.00 18.74 9.58
N ALA A 49 -12.88 19.03 8.63
CA ALA A 49 -13.48 18.01 7.77
C ALA A 49 -12.41 17.29 6.95
N GLN A 50 -11.49 18.02 6.34
CA GLN A 50 -10.39 17.45 5.56
C GLN A 50 -9.46 16.57 6.41
N GLN A 51 -9.09 17.01 7.61
CA GLN A 51 -8.28 16.20 8.53
C GLN A 51 -8.99 14.90 8.92
N THR A 52 -10.29 14.98 9.22
CA THR A 52 -11.10 13.81 9.60
C THR A 52 -11.23 12.84 8.42
N LEU A 53 -11.47 13.34 7.21
CA LEU A 53 -11.52 12.51 6.00
C LEU A 53 -10.19 11.83 5.71
N LYS A 54 -9.05 12.53 5.90
CA LYS A 54 -7.72 11.92 5.78
C LYS A 54 -7.55 10.75 6.76
N GLN A 55 -7.99 10.93 8.00
CA GLN A 55 -7.96 9.86 9.02
C GLN A 55 -8.89 8.69 8.67
N ILE A 56 -10.10 8.97 8.15
CA ILE A 56 -11.04 7.93 7.69
C ILE A 56 -10.40 7.11 6.57
N ASN A 57 -9.83 7.76 5.55
CA ASN A 57 -9.19 7.08 4.43
C ASN A 57 -8.04 6.17 4.89
N LYS A 58 -7.23 6.64 5.83
CA LYS A 58 -6.16 5.83 6.44
C LYS A 58 -6.70 4.61 7.19
N LEU A 59 -7.75 4.77 7.99
CA LEU A 59 -8.37 3.65 8.69
C LEU A 59 -9.01 2.65 7.71
N LYS A 60 -9.69 3.15 6.68
CA LYS A 60 -10.25 2.33 5.59
C LYS A 60 -9.17 1.53 4.87
N PHE A 61 -8.04 2.15 4.56
CA PHE A 61 -6.93 1.46 3.90
C PHE A 61 -6.50 0.21 4.68
N TRP A 62 -6.25 0.34 5.98
CA TRP A 62 -5.83 -0.80 6.82
C TRP A 62 -6.92 -1.86 6.96
N VAL A 63 -8.17 -1.44 7.20
CA VAL A 63 -9.31 -2.37 7.36
C VAL A 63 -9.56 -3.12 6.04
N ASN A 64 -9.55 -2.41 4.91
CA ASN A 64 -9.79 -3.01 3.60
C ASN A 64 -8.66 -3.94 3.18
N THR A 65 -7.39 -3.55 3.39
CA THR A 65 -6.24 -4.42 3.06
C THR A 65 -6.29 -5.71 3.89
N TYR A 66 -6.64 -5.63 5.17
CA TYR A 66 -6.88 -6.82 5.99
C TYR A 66 -8.07 -7.65 5.46
N ASN A 67 -9.19 -7.01 5.12
CA ASN A 67 -10.36 -7.71 4.60
C ASN A 67 -10.08 -8.41 3.27
N THR A 68 -9.20 -7.88 2.41
CA THR A 68 -8.74 -8.58 1.20
C THR A 68 -8.10 -9.91 1.56
N VAL A 69 -7.22 -9.95 2.56
CA VAL A 69 -6.63 -11.21 3.05
C VAL A 69 -7.69 -12.19 3.54
N VAL A 70 -8.70 -11.70 4.26
CA VAL A 70 -9.82 -12.55 4.74
C VAL A 70 -10.57 -13.15 3.56
N ASN A 71 -10.95 -12.32 2.59
CA ASN A 71 -11.75 -12.73 1.44
C ASN A 71 -11.01 -13.77 0.58
N GLU A 72 -9.75 -13.50 0.23
CA GLU A 72 -8.93 -14.42 -0.57
C GLU A 72 -8.75 -15.77 0.14
N LEU A 73 -8.62 -15.76 1.49
CA LEU A 73 -8.52 -16.97 2.30
C LEU A 73 -9.81 -17.76 2.35
N ASP A 74 -10.95 -17.08 2.42
CA ASP A 74 -12.25 -17.74 2.42
C ASP A 74 -12.58 -18.30 1.03
N GLU A 75 -12.24 -17.59 -0.04
CA GLU A 75 -12.28 -18.11 -1.42
C GLU A 75 -11.40 -19.37 -1.58
N LEU A 76 -10.19 -19.39 -1.00
CA LEU A 76 -9.32 -20.56 -1.04
C LEU A 76 -9.95 -21.78 -0.34
N LYS A 77 -10.65 -21.58 0.79
CA LYS A 77 -11.34 -22.68 1.50
C LYS A 77 -12.49 -23.24 0.67
N ILE A 78 -13.32 -22.38 0.09
CA ILE A 78 -14.42 -22.78 -0.78
C ILE A 78 -13.87 -23.56 -1.98
N LEU A 79 -12.78 -23.08 -2.58
CA LEU A 79 -12.16 -23.74 -3.72
C LEU A 79 -11.55 -25.11 -3.35
N LEU A 80 -11.04 -25.26 -2.13
CA LEU A 80 -10.59 -26.57 -1.62
C LEU A 80 -11.77 -27.55 -1.47
N GLU A 81 -12.93 -27.08 -1.01
CA GLU A 81 -14.16 -27.89 -0.95
C GLU A 81 -14.55 -28.39 -2.35
N PHE A 82 -14.57 -27.49 -3.34
CA PHE A 82 -14.86 -27.86 -4.74
C PHE A 82 -13.81 -28.80 -5.33
N PHE A 83 -12.54 -28.62 -5.00
CA PHE A 83 -11.47 -29.54 -5.42
C PHE A 83 -11.70 -30.95 -4.88
N ASN A 84 -12.11 -31.09 -3.61
CA ASN A 84 -12.43 -32.39 -3.00
C ASN A 84 -13.65 -33.06 -3.64
N GLU A 85 -14.58 -32.28 -4.19
CA GLU A 85 -15.73 -32.75 -4.95
C GLU A 85 -15.40 -33.04 -6.44
N ASN A 86 -14.14 -32.85 -6.86
CA ASN A 86 -13.67 -32.91 -8.25
C ASN A 86 -14.32 -31.86 -9.18
N GLU A 87 -14.81 -30.75 -8.62
CA GLU A 87 -15.40 -29.62 -9.33
C GLU A 87 -14.40 -28.48 -9.59
N ALA A 88 -13.18 -28.58 -9.06
CA ALA A 88 -12.08 -27.66 -9.33
C ALA A 88 -10.78 -28.42 -9.65
N THR A 89 -9.87 -27.75 -10.35
CA THR A 89 -8.56 -28.29 -10.73
C THR A 89 -7.48 -27.93 -9.70
N GLU A 90 -6.40 -28.72 -9.65
CA GLU A 90 -5.26 -28.40 -8.78
C GLU A 90 -4.62 -27.05 -9.15
N GLN A 91 -4.63 -26.69 -10.44
CA GLN A 91 -4.08 -25.42 -10.92
C GLN A 91 -4.91 -24.21 -10.44
N GLU A 92 -6.24 -24.31 -10.42
CA GLU A 92 -7.09 -23.24 -9.85
C GLU A 92 -6.81 -23.05 -8.37
N LEU A 93 -6.68 -24.16 -7.62
CA LEU A 93 -6.38 -24.15 -6.20
C LEU A 93 -5.01 -23.52 -5.90
N GLU A 94 -3.99 -23.85 -6.69
CA GLU A 94 -2.65 -23.27 -6.58
C GLU A 94 -2.64 -21.77 -6.91
N ASN A 95 -3.36 -21.36 -7.95
CA ASN A 95 -3.49 -19.95 -8.31
C ASN A 95 -4.14 -19.14 -7.19
N GLN A 96 -5.22 -19.65 -6.58
CA GLN A 96 -5.88 -18.98 -5.47
C GLN A 96 -4.98 -18.92 -4.23
N ASN A 97 -4.24 -19.98 -3.94
CA ASN A 97 -3.27 -19.98 -2.85
C ASN A 97 -2.16 -18.93 -3.05
N ASN A 98 -1.69 -18.74 -4.29
CA ASN A 98 -0.71 -17.71 -4.60
C ASN A 98 -1.26 -16.29 -4.40
N LYS A 99 -2.55 -16.04 -4.70
CA LYS A 99 -3.19 -14.75 -4.38
C LYS A 99 -3.24 -14.49 -2.87
N VAL A 100 -3.62 -15.51 -2.09
CA VAL A 100 -3.63 -15.42 -0.62
C VAL A 100 -2.24 -15.09 -0.08
N LEU A 101 -1.21 -15.79 -0.56
CA LEU A 101 0.17 -15.53 -0.15
C LEU A 101 0.57 -14.09 -0.47
N ALA A 102 0.33 -13.63 -1.70
CA ALA A 102 0.63 -12.26 -2.12
C ALA A 102 -0.10 -11.22 -1.25
N ALA A 103 -1.38 -11.44 -0.93
CA ALA A 103 -2.16 -10.53 -0.09
C ALA A 103 -1.64 -10.48 1.36
N ILE A 104 -1.25 -11.63 1.93
CA ILE A 104 -0.67 -11.69 3.28
C ILE A 104 0.69 -10.99 3.31
N GLU A 105 1.55 -11.26 2.32
CA GLU A 105 2.89 -10.67 2.23
C GLU A 105 2.83 -9.15 2.04
N ASP A 106 1.91 -8.66 1.21
CA ASP A 106 1.66 -7.22 1.05
C ASP A 106 1.24 -6.57 2.38
N LEU A 107 0.34 -7.22 3.14
CA LEU A 107 -0.09 -6.72 4.45
C LEU A 107 1.04 -6.75 5.50
N GLU A 108 1.85 -7.82 5.50
CA GLU A 108 3.03 -7.95 6.37
C GLU A 108 4.07 -6.88 6.05
N PHE A 109 4.34 -6.65 4.76
CA PHE A 109 5.26 -5.60 4.31
C PHE A 109 4.79 -4.21 4.73
N LYS A 110 3.51 -3.90 4.52
CA LYS A 110 2.92 -2.64 4.98
C LYS A 110 3.03 -2.48 6.50
N ASN A 111 2.86 -3.55 7.27
CA ASN A 111 3.04 -3.50 8.72
C ASN A 111 4.49 -3.19 9.14
N MET A 112 5.50 -3.54 8.33
CA MET A 112 6.88 -3.14 8.59
C MET A 112 7.08 -1.62 8.50
N LEU A 113 6.26 -0.93 7.71
CA LEU A 113 6.22 0.53 7.55
C LEU A 113 5.27 1.16 8.58
N SER A 114 5.60 1.02 9.86
CA SER A 114 4.78 1.52 10.98
C SER A 114 5.45 2.63 11.79
N ALA A 115 6.58 3.17 11.32
CA ALA A 115 7.18 4.33 11.92
C ALA A 115 6.28 5.57 11.69
N GLN A 116 6.34 6.55 12.59
CA GLN A 116 5.52 7.76 12.47
C GLN A 116 5.87 8.54 11.20
N GLU A 117 7.13 8.44 10.79
CA GLU A 117 7.72 9.08 9.63
C GLU A 117 7.26 8.44 8.30
N ASP A 118 6.84 7.17 8.30
CA ASP A 118 6.40 6.46 7.09
C ASP A 118 5.12 7.04 6.48
N GLU A 119 4.40 7.88 7.25
CA GLU A 119 3.17 8.56 6.82
C GLU A 119 3.41 9.97 6.27
N LEU A 120 4.65 10.45 6.36
CA LEU A 120 5.02 11.78 5.88
C LEU A 120 5.36 11.73 4.40
N PRO A 121 5.11 12.82 3.65
CA PRO A 121 5.59 12.93 2.28
C PRO A 121 7.10 12.67 2.22
N ALA A 122 7.53 11.86 1.27
CA ALA A 122 8.93 11.53 1.08
C ALA A 122 9.60 12.58 0.19
N ILE A 123 10.77 13.07 0.62
CA ILE A 123 11.63 13.93 -0.19
C ILE A 123 12.73 13.08 -0.81
N LEU A 124 12.75 13.02 -2.14
CA LEU A 124 13.77 12.33 -2.93
C LEU A 124 14.64 13.36 -3.63
N THR A 125 15.91 13.45 -3.23
CA THR A 125 16.92 14.24 -3.95
C THR A 125 17.83 13.33 -4.75
N ILE A 126 17.94 13.57 -6.06
CA ILE A 126 18.83 12.84 -6.95
C ILE A 126 19.97 13.79 -7.34
N ASN A 127 21.20 13.37 -7.04
CA ASN A 127 22.41 14.07 -7.44
C ASN A 127 23.27 13.13 -8.29
N PRO A 128 23.79 13.58 -9.44
CA PRO A 128 24.75 12.80 -10.21
C PRO A 128 26.04 12.61 -9.41
N GLY A 129 26.61 11.41 -9.48
CA GLY A 129 27.91 11.09 -8.90
C GLY A 129 29.08 11.62 -9.73
N ALA A 130 30.27 11.05 -9.50
CA ALA A 130 31.44 11.33 -10.34
C ALA A 130 31.24 10.75 -11.75
N GLY A 131 31.57 11.54 -12.78
CA GLY A 131 31.50 11.11 -14.20
C GLY A 131 31.02 12.18 -15.19
N GLY A 132 30.81 13.42 -14.76
CA GLY A 132 30.54 14.55 -15.67
C GLY A 132 29.18 14.41 -16.36
N THR A 133 29.14 14.70 -17.67
CA THR A 133 27.90 14.75 -18.45
C THR A 133 27.15 13.41 -18.50
N GLU A 134 27.86 12.27 -18.57
CA GLU A 134 27.22 10.94 -18.61
C GLU A 134 26.47 10.65 -17.30
N SER A 135 27.06 11.02 -16.16
CA SER A 135 26.39 10.87 -14.86
C SER A 135 25.19 11.80 -14.72
N GLN A 136 25.24 12.99 -15.32
CA GLN A 136 24.13 13.95 -15.34
C GLN A 136 22.96 13.42 -16.18
N ASP A 137 23.23 12.84 -17.33
CA ASP A 137 22.20 12.22 -18.19
C ASP A 137 21.58 11.00 -17.51
N TRP A 138 22.39 10.17 -16.87
CA TRP A 138 21.89 9.05 -16.07
C TRP A 138 21.01 9.49 -14.90
N ALA A 139 21.39 10.56 -14.18
CA ALA A 139 20.57 11.12 -13.12
C ALA A 139 19.20 11.59 -13.64
N GLU A 140 19.15 12.14 -14.85
CA GLU A 140 17.89 12.51 -15.50
C GLU A 140 17.03 11.28 -15.85
N MET A 141 17.66 10.20 -16.32
CA MET A 141 16.96 8.93 -16.56
C MET A 141 16.35 8.37 -15.26
N ILE A 142 17.09 8.39 -14.16
CA ILE A 142 16.61 7.94 -12.85
C ILE A 142 15.47 8.83 -12.33
N MET A 143 15.57 10.15 -12.50
CA MET A 143 14.48 11.08 -12.19
C MET A 143 13.20 10.68 -12.93
N ARG A 144 13.26 10.48 -14.26
CA ARG A 144 12.09 10.07 -15.05
C ARG A 144 11.53 8.73 -14.60
N MET A 145 12.38 7.77 -14.24
CA MET A 145 11.95 6.48 -13.70
C MET A 145 11.13 6.63 -12.42
N TYR A 146 11.59 7.46 -11.47
CA TYR A 146 10.88 7.68 -10.21
C TYR A 146 9.59 8.49 -10.37
N LEU A 147 9.54 9.45 -11.30
CA LEU A 147 8.29 10.14 -11.67
C LEU A 147 7.23 9.13 -12.14
N MET A 148 7.59 8.25 -13.10
CA MET A 148 6.69 7.22 -13.60
C MET A 148 6.29 6.20 -12.51
N TRP A 149 7.22 5.82 -11.64
CA TRP A 149 6.93 4.91 -10.52
C TRP A 149 5.94 5.53 -9.54
N GLY A 150 6.11 6.81 -9.19
CA GLY A 150 5.21 7.52 -8.29
C GLY A 150 3.78 7.56 -8.83
N GLU A 151 3.62 7.98 -10.08
CA GLU A 151 2.31 8.01 -10.76
C GLU A 151 1.66 6.62 -10.82
N LYS A 152 2.43 5.58 -11.19
CA LYS A 152 1.93 4.20 -11.27
C LYS A 152 1.43 3.67 -9.93
N ASN A 153 2.05 4.08 -8.82
CA ASN A 153 1.67 3.65 -7.47
C ASN A 153 0.68 4.62 -6.79
N GLY A 154 0.15 5.61 -7.52
CA GLY A 154 -0.89 6.52 -7.02
C GLY A 154 -0.37 7.67 -6.15
N TYR A 155 0.95 7.91 -6.10
CA TYR A 155 1.52 9.05 -5.40
C TYR A 155 1.35 10.34 -6.20
N LYS A 156 1.06 11.43 -5.50
CA LYS A 156 1.17 12.78 -6.05
C LYS A 156 2.63 13.20 -5.99
N VAL A 157 3.28 13.29 -7.14
CA VAL A 157 4.68 13.73 -7.23
C VAL A 157 4.75 15.21 -7.56
N LYS A 158 5.50 15.98 -6.78
CA LYS A 158 5.79 17.40 -7.05
C LYS A 158 7.29 17.60 -7.23
N GLU A 159 7.67 18.33 -8.27
CA GLU A 159 9.02 18.84 -8.43
C GLU A 159 9.20 20.08 -7.55
N LEU A 160 10.12 20.02 -6.58
CA LEU A 160 10.40 21.13 -5.66
C LEU A 160 11.55 22.00 -6.16
N ASP A 161 12.61 21.37 -6.66
CA ASP A 161 13.78 22.03 -7.24
C ASP A 161 14.35 21.17 -8.37
N LEU A 162 14.70 21.77 -9.51
CA LEU A 162 15.33 21.10 -10.64
C LEU A 162 16.44 21.98 -11.22
N GLN A 163 17.66 21.45 -11.17
CA GLN A 163 18.84 22.10 -11.73
C GLN A 163 19.30 21.32 -12.94
N LYS A 164 19.05 21.87 -14.13
CA LYS A 164 19.51 21.27 -15.39
C LYS A 164 21.03 21.40 -15.53
N ALA A 165 21.64 20.40 -16.14
CA ALA A 165 23.04 20.44 -16.53
C ALA A 165 23.17 20.84 -18.01
N GLU A 166 24.32 21.41 -18.35
CA GLU A 166 24.74 21.63 -19.73
C GLU A 166 26.00 20.79 -19.99
N PRO A 167 26.09 20.09 -21.14
CA PRO A 167 25.18 20.14 -22.29
C PRO A 167 23.93 19.24 -22.18
N ALA A 168 23.88 18.29 -21.24
CA ALA A 168 22.77 17.34 -21.08
C ALA A 168 22.62 16.88 -19.62
N GLY A 169 21.44 16.41 -19.25
CA GLY A 169 21.18 15.83 -17.94
C GLY A 169 20.78 16.84 -16.86
N ILE A 170 20.87 16.40 -15.60
CA ILE A 170 20.57 17.22 -14.42
C ILE A 170 21.77 17.27 -13.46
N LYS A 171 21.97 18.41 -12.81
CA LYS A 171 22.91 18.60 -11.69
C LYS A 171 22.29 18.21 -10.36
N SER A 172 20.98 18.41 -10.20
CA SER A 172 20.23 18.01 -9.02
C SER A 172 18.73 18.08 -9.33
N VAL A 173 17.95 17.23 -8.67
CA VAL A 173 16.48 17.38 -8.60
C VAL A 173 16.02 16.98 -7.21
N THR A 174 15.04 17.69 -6.67
CA THR A 174 14.32 17.34 -5.46
C THR A 174 12.85 17.16 -5.78
N LEU A 175 12.33 15.96 -5.49
CA LEU A 175 10.95 15.56 -5.69
C LEU A 175 10.29 15.31 -4.33
N GLU A 176 9.02 15.70 -4.21
CA GLU A 176 8.14 15.35 -3.08
C GLU A 176 7.13 14.30 -3.55
N PHE A 177 7.03 13.18 -2.82
CA PHE A 177 6.03 12.14 -3.02
C PHE A 177 5.03 12.19 -1.87
N ASP A 178 3.77 12.49 -2.17
CA ASP A 178 2.65 12.56 -1.21
C ASP A 178 1.58 11.53 -1.60
N GLY A 179 1.28 10.58 -0.71
CA GLY A 179 0.33 9.48 -0.97
C GLY A 179 0.03 8.65 0.27
#